data_AF-A0A0J0YC84-F1
#
_entry.id   AF-A0A0J0YC84-F1
#
_cell.length_a   1.000
_cell.length_b   1.000
_cell.length_c   1.000
_cell.angle_alpha   90.00
_cell.angle_beta   90.00
_cell.angle_gamma   90.00
#
_symmetry.space_group_name_H-M   'P 1'
#
loop_
_entity.id
_entity.type
_entity.pdbx_description
1 polymer ?
#
loop_
_entity_poly.entity_id
_entity_poly.type
_entity_poly.pdbx_seq_one_letter_code
_entity_poly.pdbx_strand_id
1 'polypeptide(L)'
;MVRSRAIFFEYNDEEIHFDLGTFALCMYYAVQLDIVKAKKLFDATLSEWTYRVDYDLPEGNLTSDNQEAHFVVSEIQEAIAFIKDDLIPALNNEKQDLLNQYGGISNFINLHDSTTTFLRFYGIFENDFSESDGESLAHYMGLLKTALQHSIYVNQPNIVYVK
;
A
#
# COMPACT_ATOMS: atom_id res chain seq x y z
N MET A 1 -10.61 -23.63 -4.13
CA MET A 1 -9.42 -22.77 -4.27
C MET A 1 -9.82 -21.44 -3.65
N VAL A 2 -9.31 -21.12 -2.46
CA VAL A 2 -9.60 -19.83 -1.81
C VAL A 2 -8.80 -18.79 -2.57
N ARG A 3 -9.46 -17.78 -3.14
CA ARG A 3 -8.75 -16.67 -3.81
C ARG A 3 -8.10 -15.81 -2.74
N SER A 4 -6.82 -15.49 -2.94
CA SER A 4 -6.15 -14.40 -2.21
C SER A 4 -6.93 -13.11 -2.44
N ARG A 5 -7.09 -12.32 -1.38
CA ARG A 5 -7.70 -10.99 -1.52
C ARG A 5 -6.65 -10.05 -2.09
N ALA A 6 -7.09 -9.14 -2.96
CA ALA A 6 -6.19 -8.17 -3.57
C ALA A 6 -6.71 -6.74 -3.45
N ILE A 7 -5.78 -5.79 -3.35
CA ILE A 7 -6.05 -4.37 -3.54
C ILE A 7 -5.74 -4.01 -5.00
N PHE A 8 -6.65 -3.26 -5.60
CA PHE A 8 -6.61 -2.86 -7.00
C PHE A 8 -6.44 -1.36 -7.10
N PHE A 9 -5.61 -0.91 -8.04
CA PHE A 9 -5.52 0.49 -8.43
C PHE A 9 -5.77 0.58 -9.93
N GLU A 10 -6.84 1.25 -10.33
CA GLU A 10 -7.14 1.48 -11.74
C GLU A 10 -6.69 2.88 -12.16
N TYR A 11 -5.99 2.95 -13.31
CA TYR A 11 -5.59 4.18 -13.96
C TYR A 11 -5.49 3.95 -15.48
N ASN A 12 -6.02 4.87 -16.31
CA ASN A 12 -5.86 4.85 -17.78
C ASN A 12 -6.19 3.49 -18.46
N ASP A 13 -7.31 2.86 -18.11
CA ASP A 13 -7.72 1.50 -18.54
C ASP A 13 -6.74 0.38 -18.15
N GLU A 14 -5.71 0.68 -17.36
CA GLU A 14 -4.82 -0.27 -16.71
C GLU A 14 -5.28 -0.53 -15.27
N GLU A 15 -5.01 -1.74 -14.81
CA GLU A 15 -5.28 -2.17 -13.44
C GLU A 15 -4.01 -2.81 -12.89
N ILE A 16 -3.53 -2.28 -11.78
CA ILE A 16 -2.49 -2.94 -10.99
C ILE A 16 -3.16 -3.57 -9.77
N HIS A 17 -2.78 -4.80 -9.45
CA HIS A 17 -3.28 -5.48 -8.25
C HIS A 17 -2.13 -6.01 -7.42
N PHE A 18 -2.34 -6.01 -6.11
CA PHE A 18 -1.43 -6.53 -5.11
C PHE A 18 -2.23 -7.49 -4.25
N ASP A 19 -1.74 -8.69 -4.02
CA ASP A 19 -2.27 -9.51 -2.94
C ASP A 19 -2.13 -8.75 -1.62
N LEU A 20 -3.16 -8.79 -0.77
CA LEU A 20 -3.22 -7.93 0.43
C LEU A 20 -2.07 -8.18 1.39
N GLY A 21 -1.61 -9.42 1.53
CA GLY A 21 -0.46 -9.78 2.36
C GLY A 21 0.84 -9.21 1.79
N THR A 22 1.04 -9.34 0.47
CA THR A 22 2.18 -8.72 -0.24
C THR A 22 2.17 -7.19 -0.09
N PHE A 23 1.00 -6.56 -0.24
CA PHE A 23 0.82 -5.12 -0.02
C PHE A 23 1.13 -4.72 1.42
N ALA A 24 0.60 -5.44 2.40
CA ALA A 24 0.87 -5.21 3.81
C ALA A 24 2.36 -5.39 4.15
N LEU A 25 3.04 -6.35 3.53
CA LEU A 25 4.48 -6.55 3.68
C LEU A 25 5.28 -5.35 3.18
N CYS A 26 4.94 -4.82 1.99
CA CYS A 26 5.53 -3.60 1.46
C CYS A 26 5.33 -2.40 2.40
N MET A 27 4.11 -2.20 2.89
CA MET A 27 3.78 -1.07 3.76
C MET A 27 4.41 -1.21 5.15
N TYR A 28 4.49 -2.43 5.69
CA TYR A 28 5.20 -2.69 6.94
C TYR A 28 6.70 -2.41 6.80
N TYR A 29 7.32 -2.86 5.71
CA TYR A 29 8.72 -2.56 5.43
C TYR A 29 8.95 -1.04 5.29
N ALA A 30 8.07 -0.34 4.58
CA ALA A 30 8.12 1.11 4.44
C ALA A 30 8.07 1.83 5.81
N VAL A 31 7.23 1.36 6.74
CA VAL A 31 7.16 1.90 8.12
C VAL A 31 8.49 1.74 8.86
N GLN A 32 9.24 0.66 8.63
CA GLN A 32 10.55 0.48 9.27
C GLN A 32 11.61 1.48 8.77
N LEU A 33 11.45 1.99 7.54
CA LEU A 33 12.35 3.00 6.98
C LEU A 33 12.03 4.41 7.50
N ASP A 34 10.77 4.82 7.35
CA ASP A 34 10.30 6.14 7.79
C ASP A 34 8.78 6.11 7.95
N ILE A 35 8.32 6.11 9.21
CA ILE A 35 6.88 6.03 9.53
C ILE A 35 6.09 7.23 8.99
N VAL A 36 6.67 8.42 8.91
CA VAL A 36 5.96 9.64 8.48
C VAL A 36 5.74 9.59 6.98
N LYS A 37 6.77 9.21 6.21
CA LYS A 37 6.66 9.07 4.76
C LYS A 37 5.81 7.85 4.37
N ALA A 38 5.95 6.75 5.11
CA ALA A 38 5.13 5.55 4.92
C ALA A 38 3.64 5.85 5.16
N LYS A 39 3.31 6.71 6.13
CA LYS A 39 1.92 7.15 6.34
C LYS A 39 1.35 7.85 5.12
N LYS A 40 2.09 8.80 4.54
CA LYS A 40 1.65 9.52 3.33
C LYS A 40 1.49 8.59 2.13
N LEU A 41 2.41 7.63 2.00
CA LEU A 41 2.29 6.57 1.00
C LEU A 41 1.02 5.76 1.21
N PHE A 42 0.76 5.29 2.43
CA PHE A 42 -0.42 4.53 2.75
C PHE A 42 -1.71 5.33 2.51
N ASP A 43 -1.77 6.58 2.97
CA ASP A 43 -2.94 7.45 2.77
C ASP A 43 -3.26 7.65 1.29
N ALA A 44 -2.24 7.78 0.42
CA ALA A 44 -2.40 7.86 -1.03
C ALA A 44 -2.93 6.56 -1.67
N THR A 45 -3.01 5.46 -0.91
CA THR A 45 -3.62 4.20 -1.33
C THR A 45 -5.00 3.96 -0.77
N LEU A 46 -5.52 4.83 0.10
CA LEU A 46 -6.87 4.70 0.62
C LEU A 46 -7.87 5.38 -0.31
N SER A 47 -9.10 4.84 -0.37
CA SER A 47 -10.20 5.66 -0.90
C SER A 47 -10.47 6.85 0.01
N GLU A 48 -10.98 7.96 -0.53
CA GLU A 48 -11.27 9.17 0.25
C GLU A 48 -12.25 8.88 1.40
N TRP A 49 -13.23 8.02 1.19
CA TRP A 49 -14.12 7.57 2.27
C TRP A 49 -13.36 6.82 3.35
N THR A 50 -12.52 5.85 2.96
CA THR A 50 -11.71 5.07 3.90
C THR A 50 -10.78 5.96 4.72
N TYR A 51 -10.10 6.91 4.07
CA TYR A 51 -9.24 7.89 4.72
C TYR A 51 -10.03 8.67 5.78
N ARG A 52 -11.21 9.20 5.44
CA ARG A 52 -12.01 9.98 6.39
C ARG A 52 -12.46 9.16 7.60
N VAL A 53 -12.87 7.92 7.38
CA VAL A 53 -13.26 7.01 8.47
C VAL A 53 -12.07 6.73 9.40
N ASP A 54 -10.87 6.46 8.86
CA ASP A 54 -9.69 6.15 9.68
C ASP A 54 -9.19 7.35 10.50
N TYR A 55 -9.32 8.56 9.95
CA TYR A 55 -8.89 9.79 10.62
C TYR A 55 -9.99 10.50 11.42
N ASP A 56 -11.15 9.88 11.63
CA ASP A 56 -12.31 10.46 12.34
C ASP A 56 -12.70 11.84 11.77
N LEU A 57 -12.69 11.95 10.43
CA LEU A 57 -13.04 13.15 9.69
C LEU A 57 -14.49 13.08 9.18
N PRO A 58 -15.18 14.23 9.00
CA PRO A 58 -16.52 14.23 8.44
C PRO A 58 -16.58 13.58 7.04
N GLU A 59 -17.40 12.54 6.87
CA GLU A 59 -17.58 11.82 5.60
C GLU A 59 -18.28 12.67 4.52
N GLY A 60 -19.14 13.62 4.93
CA GLY A 60 -19.93 14.42 4.01
C GLY A 60 -20.98 13.58 3.28
N ASN A 61 -20.88 13.52 1.95
CA ASN A 61 -21.77 12.72 1.09
C ASN A 61 -21.11 11.41 0.60
N LEU A 62 -19.91 11.10 1.09
CA LEU A 62 -19.17 9.91 0.69
C LEU A 62 -19.72 8.68 1.40
N THR A 63 -19.67 7.53 0.74
CA THR A 63 -20.04 6.23 1.30
C THR A 63 -18.93 5.22 1.05
N SER A 64 -19.06 4.02 1.61
CA SER A 64 -18.14 2.89 1.37
C SER A 64 -17.96 2.52 -0.10
N ASP A 65 -18.87 2.95 -0.97
CA ASP A 65 -18.81 2.71 -2.42
C ASP A 65 -17.92 3.74 -3.14
N ASN A 66 -17.45 4.78 -2.45
CA ASN A 66 -16.48 5.72 -3.01
C ASN A 66 -15.12 5.05 -3.13
N GLN A 67 -14.74 4.75 -4.37
CA GLN A 67 -13.46 4.14 -4.71
C GLN A 67 -12.40 5.16 -5.15
N GLU A 68 -12.75 6.44 -5.32
CA GLU A 68 -11.75 7.48 -5.61
C GLU A 68 -10.74 7.58 -4.47
N ALA A 69 -9.45 7.47 -4.79
CA ALA A 69 -8.36 7.58 -3.85
C ALA A 69 -8.30 8.96 -3.19
N HIS A 70 -7.82 9.00 -1.95
CA HIS A 70 -7.46 10.25 -1.30
C HIS A 70 -6.42 11.01 -2.14
N PHE A 71 -6.74 12.24 -2.53
CA PHE A 71 -5.99 12.96 -3.56
C PHE A 71 -5.48 14.32 -3.09
N VAL A 72 -4.31 14.31 -2.47
CA VAL A 72 -3.57 15.52 -2.09
C VAL A 72 -2.24 15.53 -2.83
N VAL A 73 -2.14 16.35 -3.88
CA VAL A 73 -1.00 16.35 -4.82
C VAL A 73 0.35 16.47 -4.12
N SER A 74 0.49 17.35 -3.13
CA SER A 74 1.76 17.52 -2.40
C SER A 74 2.15 16.27 -1.63
N GLU A 75 1.20 15.57 -1.02
CA GLU A 75 1.48 14.34 -0.26
C GLU A 75 1.78 13.17 -1.20
N ILE A 76 1.09 13.08 -2.34
CA ILE A 76 1.39 12.08 -3.36
C ILE A 76 2.80 12.31 -3.95
N GLN A 77 3.21 13.56 -4.17
CA GLN A 77 4.58 13.88 -4.61
C GLN A 77 5.63 13.42 -3.60
N GLU A 78 5.36 13.63 -2.30
CA GLU A 78 6.24 13.13 -1.24
C GLU A 78 6.27 11.59 -1.19
N ALA A 79 5.13 10.92 -1.36
CA ALA A 79 5.05 9.47 -1.44
C ALA A 79 5.84 8.92 -2.64
N ILE A 80 5.73 9.55 -3.82
CA ILE A 80 6.52 9.18 -5.01
C ILE A 80 8.01 9.32 -4.76
N ALA A 81 8.44 10.42 -4.12
CA ALA A 81 9.84 10.64 -3.78
C ALA A 81 10.32 9.56 -2.79
N PHE A 82 9.53 9.26 -1.76
CA PHE A 82 9.85 8.21 -0.80
C PHE A 82 9.98 6.82 -1.46
N ILE A 83 9.04 6.45 -2.34
CA ILE A 83 9.12 5.18 -3.06
C ILE A 83 10.43 5.09 -3.86
N LYS A 84 10.74 6.16 -4.61
CA LYS A 84 11.86 6.19 -5.56
C LYS A 84 13.22 6.25 -4.87
N ASP A 85 13.36 7.14 -3.89
CA ASP A 85 14.66 7.53 -3.37
C ASP A 85 15.06 6.71 -2.14
N ASP A 86 14.08 6.17 -1.39
CA ASP A 86 14.31 5.42 -0.15
C ASP A 86 13.86 3.95 -0.26
N LEU A 87 12.57 3.70 -0.57
CA LEU A 87 11.96 2.37 -0.46
C LEU A 87 12.47 1.35 -1.49
N ILE A 88 12.41 1.68 -2.79
CA ILE A 88 12.89 0.78 -3.86
C ILE A 88 14.39 0.49 -3.69
N PRO A 89 15.27 1.47 -3.44
CA PRO A 89 16.69 1.19 -3.17
C PRO A 89 16.90 0.30 -1.96
N ALA A 90 16.14 0.48 -0.87
CA ALA A 90 16.25 -0.37 0.31
C ALA A 90 15.84 -1.82 0.00
N LEU A 91 14.68 -2.01 -0.65
CA LEU A 91 14.18 -3.33 -1.05
C LEU A 91 15.14 -4.06 -2.00
N ASN A 92 15.72 -3.37 -2.98
CA ASN A 92 16.70 -3.96 -3.90
C ASN A 92 18.03 -4.36 -3.22
N ASN A 93 18.31 -3.81 -2.03
CA ASN A 93 19.48 -4.18 -1.22
C ASN A 93 19.17 -5.31 -0.24
N GLU A 94 17.91 -5.74 -0.11
CA GLU A 94 17.56 -6.87 0.73
C GLU A 94 18.11 -8.17 0.15
N LYS A 95 18.79 -8.92 1.01
CA LYS A 95 19.45 -10.19 0.65
C LYS A 95 18.67 -11.40 1.11
N GLN A 96 17.72 -11.19 2.02
CA GLN A 96 16.87 -12.21 2.58
C GLN A 96 15.44 -11.95 2.15
N ASP A 97 14.70 -13.03 1.99
CA ASP A 97 13.25 -12.98 1.91
C ASP A 97 12.68 -12.32 3.17
N LEU A 98 11.80 -11.33 2.99
CA LEU A 98 11.32 -10.50 4.08
C LEU A 98 10.38 -11.25 5.01
N LEU A 99 9.57 -12.19 4.50
CA LEU A 99 8.75 -13.03 5.37
C LEU A 99 9.65 -13.89 6.26
N ASN A 100 10.72 -14.48 5.71
CA ASN A 100 11.69 -15.22 6.50
C ASN A 100 12.41 -14.34 7.53
N GLN A 101 12.80 -13.12 7.16
CA GLN A 101 13.36 -12.12 8.08
C GLN A 101 12.41 -11.82 9.23
N TYR A 102 11.11 -11.80 8.98
CA TYR A 102 10.06 -11.61 9.97
C TYR A 102 9.58 -12.92 10.62
N GLY A 103 10.31 -14.03 10.52
CA GLY A 103 9.99 -15.27 11.21
C GLY A 103 8.88 -16.12 10.57
N GLY A 104 8.61 -15.88 9.28
CA GLY A 104 7.58 -16.56 8.48
C GLY A 104 6.22 -15.85 8.49
N ILE A 105 5.31 -16.32 7.64
CA ILE A 105 3.98 -15.71 7.42
C ILE A 105 3.22 -15.50 8.73
N SER A 106 3.05 -16.55 9.54
CA SER A 106 2.24 -16.44 10.76
C SER A 106 2.83 -15.44 11.77
N ASN A 107 4.17 -15.33 11.85
CA ASN A 107 4.80 -14.34 12.72
C ASN A 107 4.67 -12.92 12.15
N PHE A 108 4.79 -12.75 10.82
CA PHE A 108 4.55 -11.47 10.18
C PHE A 108 3.11 -10.99 10.38
N ILE A 109 2.10 -11.86 10.26
CA ILE A 109 0.70 -11.50 10.55
C ILE A 109 0.55 -11.01 12.00
N ASN A 110 1.17 -11.70 12.97
CA ASN A 110 1.15 -11.24 14.35
C ASN A 110 1.83 -9.88 14.53
N LEU A 111 2.97 -9.64 13.86
CA LEU A 111 3.66 -8.35 13.89
C LEU A 111 2.79 -7.25 13.28
N HIS A 112 2.19 -7.52 12.14
CA HIS A 112 1.25 -6.63 11.46
C HIS A 112 0.06 -6.30 12.36
N ASP A 113 -0.62 -7.29 12.93
CA ASP A 113 -1.82 -7.06 13.74
C ASP A 113 -1.51 -6.41 15.10
N SER A 114 -0.29 -6.60 15.61
CA SER A 114 0.18 -5.95 16.83
C SER A 114 0.70 -4.52 16.61
N THR A 115 0.81 -4.06 15.35
CA THR A 115 1.31 -2.72 15.07
C THR A 115 0.34 -1.65 15.56
N THR A 116 0.87 -0.59 16.16
CA THR A 116 0.07 0.56 16.58
C THR A 116 -0.06 1.62 15.48
N THR A 117 0.29 1.28 14.24
CA THR A 117 0.28 2.19 13.10
C THR A 117 -1.00 2.09 12.27
N PHE A 118 -1.08 2.90 11.21
CA PHE A 118 -2.19 2.93 10.25
C PHE A 118 -2.37 1.62 9.45
N LEU A 119 -1.43 0.67 9.53
CA LEU A 119 -1.44 -0.57 8.73
C LEU A 119 -2.56 -1.55 9.11
N ARG A 120 -3.04 -1.50 10.36
CA ARG A 120 -4.09 -2.39 10.90
C ARG A 120 -5.42 -2.38 10.12
N PHE A 121 -5.60 -1.43 9.19
CA PHE A 121 -6.79 -1.32 8.38
C PHE A 121 -7.02 -2.55 7.48
N TYR A 122 -5.94 -3.12 6.93
CA TYR A 122 -6.04 -4.33 6.12
C TYR A 122 -5.80 -5.53 7.01
N GLY A 123 -6.87 -6.19 7.46
CA GLY A 123 -6.71 -7.55 7.98
C GLY A 123 -6.08 -8.43 6.89
N ILE A 124 -5.09 -9.25 7.23
CA ILE A 124 -4.35 -10.12 6.31
C ILE A 124 -4.39 -11.57 6.79
N PHE A 125 -4.40 -12.52 5.85
CA PHE A 125 -4.42 -13.95 6.12
C PHE A 125 -3.25 -14.67 5.46
N GLU A 126 -2.96 -15.89 5.89
CA GLU A 126 -1.80 -16.64 5.40
C GLU A 126 -1.81 -16.87 3.88
N ASN A 127 -2.99 -16.92 3.26
CA ASN A 127 -3.16 -17.12 1.83
C ASN A 127 -3.19 -15.82 1.01
N ASP A 128 -2.91 -14.66 1.62
CA ASP A 128 -2.84 -13.36 0.93
C ASP A 128 -1.40 -12.98 0.50
N PHE A 129 -0.45 -13.91 0.55
CA PHE A 129 0.94 -13.66 0.19
C PHE A 129 1.31 -14.41 -1.09
N SER A 130 1.80 -13.67 -2.07
CA SER A 130 2.33 -14.19 -3.34
C SER A 130 3.83 -14.00 -3.46
N GLU A 131 4.34 -12.86 -2.99
CA GLU A 131 5.74 -12.47 -3.11
C GLU A 131 6.28 -11.94 -1.78
N SER A 132 7.56 -12.16 -1.54
CA SER A 132 8.23 -11.73 -0.31
C SER A 132 9.71 -11.42 -0.44
N ASP A 133 10.30 -11.59 -1.63
CA ASP A 133 11.66 -11.15 -1.91
C ASP A 133 11.71 -9.65 -2.24
N GLY A 134 12.85 -9.02 -1.94
CA GLY A 134 13.01 -7.58 -2.10
C GLY A 134 12.84 -7.08 -3.55
N GLU A 135 13.25 -7.86 -4.55
CA GLU A 135 13.16 -7.45 -5.97
C GLU A 135 11.71 -7.41 -6.44
N SER A 136 10.92 -8.44 -6.10
CA SER A 136 9.49 -8.48 -6.40
C SER A 136 8.73 -7.36 -5.70
N LEU A 137 9.00 -7.11 -4.41
CA LEU A 137 8.37 -5.99 -3.70
C LEU A 137 8.78 -4.63 -4.29
N ALA A 138 10.04 -4.46 -4.69
CA ALA A 138 10.51 -3.25 -5.36
C ALA A 138 9.82 -3.02 -6.71
N HIS A 139 9.58 -4.09 -7.47
CA HIS A 139 8.82 -4.03 -8.72
C HIS A 139 7.39 -3.51 -8.47
N TYR A 140 6.69 -4.09 -7.50
CA TYR A 140 5.35 -3.67 -7.09
C TYR A 140 5.28 -2.20 -6.64
N MET A 141 6.25 -1.75 -5.84
CA MET A 141 6.36 -0.34 -5.47
C MET A 141 6.65 0.56 -6.68
N GLY A 142 7.39 0.06 -7.67
CA GLY A 142 7.59 0.73 -8.96
C GLY A 142 6.29 0.92 -9.76
N LEU A 143 5.40 -0.08 -9.76
CA LEU A 143 4.07 0.01 -10.37
C LEU A 143 3.19 1.03 -9.65
N LEU A 144 3.11 0.96 -8.31
CA LEU A 144 2.34 1.93 -7.50
C LEU A 144 2.82 3.36 -7.74
N LYS A 145 4.14 3.59 -7.75
CA LYS A 145 4.73 4.89 -8.07
C LYS A 145 4.28 5.39 -9.44
N THR A 146 4.24 4.53 -10.44
CA THR A 146 3.79 4.89 -11.80
C THR A 146 2.32 5.30 -11.81
N ALA A 147 1.46 4.56 -11.11
CA ALA A 147 0.05 4.91 -10.95
C ALA A 147 -0.14 6.27 -10.26
N LEU A 148 0.61 6.53 -9.17
CA LEU A 148 0.59 7.81 -8.47
C LEU A 148 1.09 8.96 -9.35
N GLN A 149 2.18 8.76 -10.10
CA GLN A 149 2.70 9.75 -11.05
C GLN A 149 1.68 10.08 -12.14
N HIS A 150 0.99 9.07 -12.65
CA HIS A 150 -0.07 9.24 -13.64
C HIS A 150 -1.22 10.08 -13.06
N SER A 151 -1.71 9.74 -11.86
CA SER A 151 -2.80 10.46 -11.18
C SER A 151 -2.54 11.97 -11.05
N ILE A 152 -1.29 12.35 -10.73
CA ILE A 152 -0.89 13.77 -10.68
C ILE A 152 -0.86 14.37 -12.09
N TYR A 153 -0.29 13.67 -13.06
CA TYR A 153 -0.15 14.17 -14.42
C TYR A 153 -1.51 14.51 -15.06
N VAL A 154 -2.52 13.67 -14.84
CA VAL A 154 -3.88 13.92 -15.32
C VAL A 154 -4.74 14.73 -14.34
N ASN A 155 -4.22 15.02 -13.15
CA ASN A 155 -4.92 15.70 -12.06
C ASN A 155 -6.25 15.03 -11.69
N GLN A 156 -6.23 13.71 -11.52
CA GLN A 156 -7.39 12.89 -11.16
C GLN A 156 -6.97 11.77 -10.19
N PRO A 157 -7.80 11.41 -9.20
CA PRO A 157 -7.51 10.28 -8.31
C PRO A 157 -7.51 8.96 -9.07
N ASN A 158 -6.71 8.01 -8.58
CA ASN A 158 -6.86 6.60 -8.96
C ASN A 158 -8.15 6.03 -8.35
N ILE A 159 -8.66 4.95 -8.93
CA ILE A 159 -9.72 4.15 -8.30
C ILE A 159 -9.07 3.05 -7.48
N VAL A 160 -9.46 2.90 -6.21
CA VAL A 160 -8.92 1.90 -5.28
C VAL A 160 -10.03 1.11 -4.60
N TYR A 161 -9.89 -0.22 -4.61
CA TYR A 161 -10.80 -1.13 -3.92
C TYR A 161 -10.13 -2.47 -3.61
N VAL A 162 -10.76 -3.25 -2.73
CA VAL A 162 -10.35 -4.61 -2.37
C VAL A 162 -11.36 -5.62 -2.91
N LYS A 163 -10.92 -6.71 -3.53
CA LYS A 163 -11.77 -7.85 -3.97
C LYS A 163 -11.23 -9.19 -3.52
#